data_AF-A0A932D9G5-F1
#
_entry.id   AF-A0A932D9G5-F1
#
_cell.length_a   1.000
_cell.length_b   1.000
_cell.length_c   1.000
_cell.angle_alpha   90.00
_cell.angle_beta   90.00
_cell.angle_gamma   90.00
#
_symmetry.space_group_name_H-M   'P 1'
#
loop_
_entity.id
_entity.type
_entity.pdbx_description
1 polymer ?
#
loop_
_entity_poly.entity_id
_entity_poly.type
_entity_poly.pdbx_seq_one_letter_code
_entity_poly.pdbx_strand_id
1 'polypeptide(L)'
;MKTAVTSAKAPFGTAKFSKLKNVRYLSWEDAFDVEFEHGLCILEPHQTIRKTNRISAKAKFDHLEIEDWCQAGFFVHYDNGQVAEVSWAFVRERPPKHSPNCK
;
A
#
# COMPACT_ATOMS: atom_id res chain seq x y z
N MET A 1 -18.66 5.46 10.69
CA MET A 1 -17.32 4.85 10.83
C MET A 1 -17.16 3.90 9.65
N LYS A 2 -16.20 4.13 8.74
CA LYS A 2 -15.91 3.15 7.68
C LYS A 2 -15.05 2.08 8.32
N THR A 3 -15.57 0.86 8.41
CA THR A 3 -14.83 -0.31 8.88
C THR A 3 -13.70 -0.58 7.90
N ALA A 4 -12.50 -0.11 8.20
CA ALA A 4 -11.29 -0.48 7.49
C ALA A 4 -11.05 -1.98 7.75
N VAL A 5 -11.44 -2.81 6.79
CA VAL A 5 -11.36 -4.27 6.92
C VAL A 5 -9.89 -4.68 6.78
N THR A 6 -9.20 -4.84 7.90
CA THR A 6 -7.84 -5.42 7.97
C THR A 6 -7.78 -6.85 7.39
N SER A 7 -8.95 -7.49 7.17
CA SER A 7 -9.15 -8.83 6.58
C SER A 7 -9.38 -8.83 5.05
N ALA A 8 -9.34 -7.68 4.36
CA ALA A 8 -9.71 -7.60 2.94
C ALA A 8 -8.65 -8.14 1.95
N LYS A 9 -7.42 -8.41 2.42
CA LYS A 9 -6.37 -8.91 1.54
C LYS A 9 -6.58 -10.38 1.18
N ALA A 10 -6.49 -10.69 -0.11
CA ALA A 10 -6.52 -12.05 -0.64
C ALA A 10 -5.19 -12.78 -0.37
N PRO A 11 -5.14 -14.11 -0.47
CA PRO A 11 -3.88 -14.84 -0.55
C PRO A 11 -3.00 -14.35 -1.73
N PHE A 12 -1.68 -14.50 -1.58
CA PHE A 12 -0.72 -14.21 -2.65
C PHE A 12 -1.07 -14.91 -3.96
N GLY A 13 -1.04 -14.16 -5.07
CA GLY A 13 -1.32 -14.65 -6.43
C GLY A 13 -2.78 -14.97 -6.73
N THR A 14 -3.72 -14.56 -5.87
CA THR A 14 -5.15 -14.86 -6.04
C THR A 14 -6.01 -13.62 -6.26
N ALA A 15 -5.49 -12.42 -6.00
CA ALA A 15 -6.21 -11.20 -6.30
C ALA A 15 -6.21 -10.93 -7.81
N LYS A 16 -7.29 -10.33 -8.30
CA LYS A 16 -7.35 -9.79 -9.66
C LYS A 16 -6.94 -8.34 -9.66
N PHE A 17 -6.21 -7.94 -10.70
CA PHE A 17 -5.82 -6.56 -10.94
C PHE A 17 -7.06 -5.64 -10.96
N SER A 18 -6.89 -4.46 -10.37
CA SER A 18 -7.78 -3.32 -10.51
C SER A 18 -6.95 -2.07 -10.38
N LYS A 19 -7.26 -1.06 -11.20
CA LYS A 19 -6.65 0.26 -11.11
C LYS A 19 -6.93 0.90 -9.76
N LEU A 20 -5.98 1.71 -9.31
CA LEU A 20 -6.16 2.62 -8.19
C LEU A 20 -6.92 3.84 -8.67
N LYS A 21 -8.06 4.12 -8.03
CA LYS A 21 -8.89 5.29 -8.29
C LYS A 21 -8.45 6.49 -7.46
N ASN A 22 -8.08 6.26 -6.20
CA ASN A 22 -7.63 7.31 -5.29
C ASN A 22 -6.75 6.72 -4.19
N VAL A 23 -5.80 7.52 -3.71
CA VAL A 23 -4.96 7.20 -2.55
C VAL A 23 -4.86 8.42 -1.66
N ARG A 24 -5.10 8.25 -0.37
CA ARG A 24 -5.01 9.35 0.60
C ARG A 24 -4.28 8.91 1.86
N TYR A 25 -3.30 9.70 2.27
CA TYR A 25 -2.69 9.55 3.58
C TYR A 25 -3.61 10.10 4.68
N LEU A 26 -3.92 9.26 5.67
CA LEU A 26 -4.70 9.60 6.85
C LEU A 26 -3.73 9.76 8.03
N SER A 27 -3.28 11.00 8.26
CA SER A 27 -2.27 11.30 9.29
C SER A 27 -2.68 10.88 10.70
N TRP A 28 -3.98 10.87 11.00
CA TRP A 28 -4.52 10.49 12.31
C TRP A 28 -4.51 8.97 12.56
N GLU A 29 -4.55 8.14 11.50
CA GLU A 29 -4.42 6.67 11.58
C GLU A 29 -3.00 6.19 11.25
N ASP A 30 -2.13 7.09 10.77
CA ASP A 30 -0.85 6.77 10.13
C ASP A 30 -0.96 5.64 9.09
N ALA A 31 -1.89 5.82 8.15
CA ALA A 31 -2.24 4.83 7.14
C ALA A 31 -2.66 5.46 5.82
N PHE A 32 -2.71 4.64 4.77
CA PHE A 32 -3.13 5.05 3.43
C PHE A 32 -4.48 4.42 3.10
N ASP A 33 -5.49 5.25 2.86
CA ASP A 33 -6.79 4.84 2.33
C ASP A 33 -6.67 4.69 0.82
N VAL A 34 -6.69 3.45 0.34
CA VAL A 34 -6.52 3.08 -1.07
C VAL A 34 -7.86 2.65 -1.64
N GLU A 35 -8.40 3.42 -2.57
CA GLU A 35 -9.63 3.14 -3.29
C GLU A 35 -9.31 2.57 -4.67
N PHE A 36 -9.91 1.42 -4.98
CA PHE A 36 -9.81 0.77 -6.28
C PHE A 36 -11.01 1.12 -7.17
N GLU A 37 -10.82 1.07 -8.49
CA GLU A 37 -11.86 1.39 -9.49
C GLU A 37 -13.16 0.58 -9.30
N HIS A 38 -13.06 -0.68 -8.88
CA HIS A 38 -14.22 -1.54 -8.60
C HIS A 38 -14.91 -1.26 -7.24
N GLY A 39 -14.54 -0.17 -6.56
CA GLY A 39 -15.19 0.30 -5.32
C GLY A 39 -14.68 -0.34 -4.03
N LEU A 40 -13.67 -1.21 -4.08
CA LEU A 40 -13.02 -1.71 -2.87
C LEU A 40 -12.14 -0.62 -2.27
N CYS A 41 -12.19 -0.45 -0.94
CA CYS A 41 -11.28 0.39 -0.19
C CYS A 41 -10.48 -0.48 0.78
N ILE A 42 -9.17 -0.29 0.83
CA ILE A 42 -8.27 -0.95 1.78
C ILE A 42 -7.48 0.13 2.50
N LEU A 43 -7.41 0.01 3.83
CA LEU A 43 -6.53 0.83 4.65
C LEU A 43 -5.19 0.13 4.81
N GLU A 44 -4.14 0.67 4.21
CA GLU A 44 -2.79 0.13 4.28
C GLU A 44 -1.97 0.86 5.37
N PRO A 45 -1.52 0.16 6.44
CA PRO A 45 -0.74 0.80 7.47
C PRO A 45 0.60 1.32 6.94
N HIS A 46 0.97 2.55 7.31
CA HIS A 46 2.23 3.16 6.89
C HIS A 46 3.45 2.34 7.35
N GLN A 47 3.35 1.74 8.55
CA GLN A 47 4.39 0.85 9.08
C GLN A 47 4.71 -0.33 8.15
N THR A 48 3.69 -0.92 7.50
CA THR A 48 3.87 -2.05 6.57
C THR A 48 4.63 -1.62 5.31
N ILE A 49 4.26 -0.45 4.77
CA ILE A 49 4.93 0.15 3.59
C ILE A 49 6.40 0.42 3.92
N ARG A 50 6.67 1.07 5.06
CA ARG A 50 8.05 1.38 5.49
C ARG A 50 8.89 0.13 5.66
N LYS A 51 8.36 -0.88 6.36
CA LYS A 51 9.09 -2.13 6.62
C LYS A 51 9.49 -2.83 5.32
N THR A 52 8.56 -2.92 4.38
CA THR A 52 8.78 -3.63 3.11
C THR A 52 9.75 -2.88 2.21
N ASN A 53 9.61 -1.55 2.14
CA ASN A 53 10.45 -0.69 1.31
C ASN A 53 11.76 -0.23 1.99
N ARG A 54 12.05 -0.73 3.20
CA ARG A 54 13.25 -0.35 3.99
C ARG A 54 13.36 1.16 4.25
N ILE A 55 12.22 1.81 4.45
CA ILE A 55 12.16 3.23 4.77
C ILE A 55 12.52 3.44 6.25
N SER A 56 13.30 4.48 6.53
CA SER A 56 13.63 4.86 7.90
C SER A 56 12.37 5.14 8.72
N ALA A 57 12.31 4.69 9.97
CA ALA A 57 11.21 5.02 10.88
C ALA A 57 11.10 6.53 11.18
N LYS A 58 12.19 7.29 10.98
CA LYS A 58 12.23 8.74 11.20
C LYS A 58 11.82 9.56 9.98
N ALA A 59 11.78 8.95 8.79
CA ALA A 59 11.38 9.64 7.57
C ALA A 59 9.95 10.15 7.71
N LYS A 60 9.64 11.37 7.30
CA LYS A 60 8.27 11.90 7.36
C LYS A 60 7.62 11.82 5.99
N PHE A 61 6.32 11.51 5.97
CA PHE A 61 5.53 11.60 4.75
C PHE A 61 5.63 13.03 4.20
N ASP A 62 5.97 13.17 2.93
CA ASP A 62 6.00 14.44 2.22
C ASP A 62 4.79 14.53 1.28
N HIS A 63 4.77 13.70 0.24
CA HIS A 63 3.66 13.61 -0.70
C HIS A 63 3.53 12.20 -1.30
N LEU A 64 2.49 11.99 -2.09
CA LEU A 64 2.29 10.76 -2.86
C LEU A 64 1.86 11.07 -4.28
N GLU A 65 2.11 10.13 -5.18
CA GLU A 65 1.67 10.17 -6.57
C GLU A 65 1.18 8.77 -7.00
N ILE A 66 0.09 8.71 -7.76
CA ILE A 66 -0.40 7.47 -8.37
C ILE A 66 0.33 7.30 -9.70
N GLU A 67 0.79 6.07 -9.98
CA GLU A 67 1.42 5.75 -11.26
C GLU A 67 0.47 6.04 -12.42
N ASP A 68 0.95 6.74 -13.45
CA ASP A 68 0.10 7.45 -14.41
C ASP A 68 -0.43 6.58 -15.54
N TRP A 69 0.36 5.61 -16.00
CA TRP A 69 0.03 4.83 -17.18
C TRP A 69 -0.99 3.73 -16.90
N CYS A 70 -0.71 2.88 -15.91
CA CYS A 70 -1.58 1.75 -15.57
C CYS A 70 -2.41 1.97 -14.31
N GLN A 71 -2.08 2.99 -13.51
CA GLN A 71 -2.60 3.16 -12.15
C GLN A 71 -2.45 1.87 -11.34
N ALA A 72 -1.32 1.18 -11.55
CA ALA A 72 -1.03 -0.12 -10.96
C ALA A 72 -0.39 -0.01 -9.57
N GLY A 73 -0.15 1.20 -9.09
CA GLY A 73 0.45 1.47 -7.79
C GLY A 73 0.55 2.96 -7.53
N PHE A 74 1.26 3.29 -6.46
CA PHE A 74 1.58 4.66 -6.08
C PHE A 74 2.95 4.72 -5.43
N PHE A 75 3.53 5.91 -5.45
CA PHE A 75 4.79 6.21 -4.78
C PHE A 75 4.53 7.09 -3.56
N VAL A 76 5.21 6.77 -2.46
CA VAL A 76 5.22 7.59 -1.25
C VAL A 76 6.59 8.22 -1.14
N HIS A 77 6.63 9.55 -1.21
CA HIS A 77 7.83 10.35 -1.09
C HIS A 77 8.01 10.83 0.35
N TYR A 78 9.25 10.79 0.82
CA TYR A 78 9.61 11.18 2.17
C TYR A 78 10.54 12.39 2.20
N ASP A 79 10.52 13.13 3.31
CA ASP A 79 11.32 14.34 3.54
C ASP A 79 12.84 14.16 3.41
N ASN A 80 13.32 12.92 3.57
CA ASN A 80 14.73 12.55 3.48
C ASN A 80 15.13 11.99 2.10
N GLY A 81 14.27 12.15 1.08
CA GLY A 81 14.50 11.70 -0.28
C GLY A 81 14.31 10.19 -0.50
N GLN A 82 13.89 9.44 0.53
CA GLN A 82 13.48 8.06 0.32
C GLN A 82 12.14 8.00 -0.42
N VAL A 83 11.94 6.95 -1.21
CA VAL A 83 10.69 6.68 -1.92
C VAL A 83 10.29 5.24 -1.66
N ALA A 84 9.02 5.02 -1.31
CA ALA A 84 8.43 3.70 -1.26
C ALA A 84 7.52 3.48 -2.46
N GLU A 85 7.75 2.40 -3.20
CA GLU A 85 6.83 1.95 -4.24
C GLU A 85 5.80 1.00 -3.62
N VAL A 86 4.53 1.22 -3.96
CA VAL A 86 3.41 0.43 -3.44
C VAL A 86 2.52 -0.02 -4.59
N SER A 87 2.62 -1.30 -4.95
CA SER A 87 1.81 -1.88 -6.02
C SER A 87 0.39 -2.24 -5.58
N TRP A 88 -0.52 -2.35 -6.53
CA TRP A 88 -1.89 -2.84 -6.31
C TRP A 88 -1.89 -4.20 -5.60
N ALA A 89 -0.96 -5.08 -5.96
CA ALA A 89 -0.83 -6.42 -5.40
C ALA A 89 -0.37 -6.36 -3.94
N PHE A 90 0.57 -5.47 -3.59
CA PHE A 90 0.97 -5.25 -2.20
C PHE A 90 -0.22 -4.89 -1.31
N VAL A 91 -1.11 -4.04 -1.81
CA VAL A 91 -2.32 -3.61 -1.09
C VAL A 91 -3.38 -4.73 -1.07
N ARG A 92 -3.52 -5.50 -2.16
CA ARG A 92 -4.57 -6.51 -2.31
C ARG A 92 -4.23 -7.88 -1.75
N GLU A 93 -2.96 -8.20 -1.58
CA GLU A 93 -2.50 -9.55 -1.27
C GLU A 93 -1.70 -9.62 0.02
N ARG A 94 -1.85 -10.76 0.72
CA ARG A 94 -1.01 -11.11 1.85
C ARG A 94 0.32 -11.65 1.34
N PRO A 95 1.42 -11.51 2.11
CA PRO A 95 2.66 -12.20 1.82
C PRO A 95 2.44 -13.73 1.66
N PRO A 96 3.21 -14.41 0.80
CA PRO A 96 3.13 -15.86 0.66
C PRO A 96 3.46 -16.54 1.99
N LYS A 97 2.70 -17.58 2.36
CA LYS A 97 2.90 -18.32 3.63
C LYS A 97 4.19 -19.13 3.66
N HIS A 98 4.72 -19.51 2.50
CA HIS A 98 5.96 -20.27 2.35
C HIS A 98 6.87 -19.50 1.40
N SER A 99 7.96 -18.95 1.94
CA SER A 99 9.02 -18.32 1.15
C SER A 99 10.18 -19.31 1.06
N PRO A 100 10.59 -19.78 -0.14
CA PRO A 100 11.62 -20.81 -0.27
C PRO A 100 13.01 -20.39 0.27
N ASN A 101 13.20 -19.10 0.60
CA ASN A 101 14.45 -18.52 1.07
C ASN A 101 14.43 -17.99 2.51
N CYS A 102 13.36 -18.21 3.28
CA CYS A 102 13.37 -17.98 4.73
C CYS A 102 13.28 -19.33 5.45
N LYS A 103 14.46 -19.87 5.80
CA LYS A 103 14.59 -20.79 6.94
C LYS A 103 14.87 -19.98 8.18
#